data_AF-V2XXR2-F1
#
_entry.id   AF-V2XXR2-F1
#
_cell.length_a   1.000
_cell.length_b   1.000
_cell.length_c   1.000
_cell.angle_alpha   90.00
_cell.angle_beta   90.00
_cell.angle_gamma   90.00
#
_symmetry.space_group_name_H-M   'P 1'
#
loop_
_entity.id
_entity.type
_entity.pdbx_description
1 polymer ?
#
loop_
_entity_poly.entity_id
_entity_poly.type
_entity_poly.pdbx_seq_one_letter_code
_entity_poly.pdbx_strand_id
1 'polypeptide(L)'
;MIHRRFLQCRGRALHIHHGPVTSTSLVPLPHREAHSMSDPTPSHSVNLAHPMDPSAHSSDASDSPPPQPPPPPTQNNVFEDHKESDSSSDQVTTSNLPTTIPPHGSPSYSRPPFHTHSFYKALAQTLPEPVALNLMRASRALLVDRIGRVRREGLTVKDLDNQAYLFRAALSELRAEQTLTTKNDSAAVRTATTALRRDLDRLDQKMKEDIATLKHEIQMELDSRKNEAKDEFKRQDISIEEILNKSIVSVSDLRTELESVKWDNMRRAVLGLFAFATMIIVAVELRPKPPPPPPPVVPSPLKPKDLAMPPAEGLEKMEWVT
;
A
#
# COMPACT_ATOMS: atom_id res chain seq x y z
N MET A 1 48.40 -44.60 34.15
CA MET A 1 48.41 -43.51 33.14
C MET A 1 48.13 -44.12 31.78
N ILE A 2 47.20 -43.48 31.07
CA ILE A 2 46.49 -43.86 29.84
C ILE A 2 47.42 -44.37 28.72
N HIS A 3 47.17 -45.58 28.21
CA HIS A 3 47.67 -46.01 26.90
C HIS A 3 46.49 -46.08 25.91
N ARG A 4 46.49 -45.12 24.98
CA ARG A 4 45.60 -45.07 23.81
C ARG A 4 45.81 -46.31 22.93
N ARG A 5 44.74 -47.05 22.63
CA ARG A 5 44.65 -47.86 21.42
C ARG A 5 43.58 -47.27 20.50
N PHE A 6 44.05 -46.80 19.35
CA PHE A 6 43.29 -46.41 18.17
C PHE A 6 42.43 -47.58 17.69
N LEU A 7 41.12 -47.38 17.50
CA LEU A 7 40.30 -48.22 16.64
C LEU A 7 39.98 -47.44 15.37
N GLN A 8 40.39 -48.05 14.26
CA GLN A 8 40.26 -47.62 12.88
C GLN A 8 38.78 -47.63 12.45
N CYS A 9 38.16 -46.47 12.26
CA CYS A 9 36.86 -46.38 11.58
C CYS A 9 37.06 -46.50 10.07
N ARG A 10 36.56 -47.59 9.51
CA ARG A 10 36.60 -47.93 8.08
C ARG A 10 35.32 -47.37 7.43
N GLY A 11 35.40 -46.15 6.89
CA GLY A 11 34.32 -45.53 6.11
C GLY A 11 34.20 -46.18 4.73
N ARG A 12 33.06 -46.82 4.47
CA ARG A 12 32.68 -47.36 3.15
C ARG A 12 31.62 -46.42 2.57
N ALA A 13 32.01 -45.53 1.65
CA ALA A 13 31.09 -44.73 0.86
C ALA A 13 30.63 -45.55 -0.35
N LEU A 14 29.31 -45.74 -0.48
CA LEU A 14 28.67 -46.41 -1.61
C LEU A 14 28.37 -45.36 -2.67
N HIS A 15 28.98 -45.57 -3.83
CA HIS A 15 28.87 -44.81 -5.06
C HIS A 15 27.60 -45.27 -5.80
N ILE A 16 26.67 -44.36 -6.11
CA ILE A 16 25.61 -44.61 -7.10
C ILE A 16 25.78 -43.60 -8.23
N HIS A 17 26.02 -44.19 -9.40
CA HIS A 17 26.24 -43.58 -10.70
C HIS A 17 24.87 -43.35 -11.38
N HIS A 18 24.62 -42.16 -11.91
CA HIS A 18 23.77 -42.02 -13.10
C HIS A 18 24.44 -41.00 -14.04
N GLY A 19 24.76 -41.47 -15.24
CA GLY A 19 25.40 -40.72 -16.32
C GLY A 19 24.38 -39.98 -17.22
N PRO A 20 24.76 -39.57 -18.44
CA PRO A 20 24.82 -38.15 -18.78
C PRO A 20 23.93 -37.75 -19.97
N VAL A 21 23.72 -36.45 -20.14
CA VAL A 21 23.33 -35.87 -21.44
C VAL A 21 24.15 -34.60 -21.72
N THR A 22 24.90 -34.71 -22.81
CA THR A 22 25.58 -33.72 -23.68
C THR A 22 24.64 -32.55 -24.06
N SER A 23 25.02 -31.30 -24.37
CA SER A 23 26.13 -30.78 -25.19
C SER A 23 26.16 -29.22 -25.19
N THR A 24 27.37 -28.63 -25.29
CA THR A 24 27.82 -27.52 -26.19
C THR A 24 27.11 -26.14 -26.10
N SER A 25 27.70 -25.06 -25.55
CA SER A 25 28.80 -24.15 -26.01
C SER A 25 28.42 -23.04 -27.02
N LEU A 26 28.92 -21.83 -26.72
CA LEU A 26 29.22 -20.62 -27.55
C LEU A 26 28.27 -19.40 -27.56
N VAL A 27 28.92 -18.26 -27.25
CA VAL A 27 28.60 -16.80 -27.14
C VAL A 27 28.75 -16.15 -28.54
N PRO A 28 28.14 -14.98 -28.97
CA PRO A 28 28.47 -13.62 -28.46
C PRO A 28 27.47 -12.43 -28.59
N LEU A 29 27.89 -11.33 -27.91
CA LEU A 29 27.48 -9.90 -27.81
C LEU A 29 27.00 -9.16 -29.10
N PRO A 30 26.32 -7.99 -28.96
CA PRO A 30 26.96 -6.64 -28.95
C PRO A 30 26.34 -5.65 -27.90
N HIS A 31 27.07 -4.83 -27.13
CA HIS A 31 27.79 -3.55 -27.36
C HIS A 31 26.96 -2.23 -27.23
N ARG A 32 27.32 -1.42 -26.19
CA ARG A 32 27.34 0.08 -26.03
C ARG A 32 26.01 0.87 -26.13
N GLU A 33 25.67 1.86 -25.28
CA GLU A 33 26.33 3.15 -24.99
C GLU A 33 25.96 3.76 -23.62
N ALA A 34 26.74 4.76 -23.20
CA ALA A 34 26.74 5.43 -21.90
C ALA A 34 26.38 6.93 -22.02
N HIS A 35 25.66 7.48 -21.04
CA HIS A 35 25.65 8.90 -20.62
C HIS A 35 25.16 8.92 -19.15
N SER A 36 25.99 9.19 -18.13
CA SER A 36 26.59 10.45 -17.65
C SER A 36 25.64 11.37 -16.85
N MET A 37 25.92 11.41 -15.54
CA MET A 37 25.78 12.53 -14.56
C MET A 37 24.38 13.06 -14.20
N SER A 38 23.97 12.93 -12.93
CA SER A 38 24.23 13.96 -11.89
C SER A 38 23.44 13.66 -10.59
N ASP A 39 24.16 13.46 -9.49
CA ASP A 39 23.72 13.71 -8.09
C ASP A 39 23.70 15.24 -7.87
N PRO A 40 22.95 15.81 -6.89
CA PRO A 40 23.42 15.70 -5.50
C PRO A 40 22.33 15.70 -4.40
N THR A 41 22.68 15.09 -3.27
CA THR A 41 22.15 15.39 -1.92
C THR A 41 22.63 16.78 -1.47
N PRO A 42 21.92 17.46 -0.53
CA PRO A 42 22.55 17.58 0.78
C PRO A 42 21.60 17.54 1.97
N SER A 43 22.15 17.01 3.06
CA SER A 43 21.68 17.08 4.43
C SER A 43 21.99 18.46 5.02
N HIS A 44 21.04 19.08 5.72
CA HIS A 44 21.34 20.13 6.70
C HIS A 44 20.58 19.85 8.00
N SER A 45 21.32 19.33 8.98
CA SER A 45 20.98 19.35 10.40
C SER A 45 21.33 20.73 10.96
N VAL A 46 20.37 21.40 11.58
CA VAL A 46 20.61 22.60 12.39
C VAL A 46 20.04 22.34 13.78
N ASN A 47 20.96 22.10 14.72
CA ASN A 47 20.72 22.22 16.15
C ASN A 47 20.60 23.70 16.50
N LEU A 48 19.51 24.09 17.17
CA LEU A 48 19.45 25.35 17.91
C LEU A 48 18.69 25.11 19.21
N ALA A 49 19.44 24.97 20.29
CA ALA A 49 18.95 25.12 21.65
C ALA A 49 19.12 26.59 22.07
N HIS A 50 18.11 27.18 22.73
CA HIS A 50 18.24 28.21 23.78
C HIS A 50 16.84 28.57 24.36
N PRO A 51 16.76 29.22 25.54
CA PRO A 51 15.83 28.88 26.63
C PRO A 51 14.92 30.06 27.02
N MET A 52 14.19 29.90 28.12
CA MET A 52 13.33 30.86 28.86
C MET A 52 11.83 30.81 28.56
N ASP A 53 11.13 30.25 29.55
CA ASP A 53 9.85 30.73 30.09
C ASP A 53 10.16 31.88 31.10
N PRO A 54 9.26 32.80 31.50
CA PRO A 54 8.08 32.40 32.32
C PRO A 54 6.79 33.26 32.19
N SER A 55 5.73 32.69 32.78
CA SER A 55 4.57 33.33 33.47
C SER A 55 3.32 33.65 32.62
N ALA A 56 2.08 33.43 33.07
CA ALA A 56 1.48 32.76 34.23
C ALA A 56 -0.06 32.77 34.05
N HIS A 57 -0.75 31.95 34.86
CA HIS A 57 -2.22 31.83 35.09
C HIS A 57 -2.96 30.85 34.16
N SER A 58 -3.69 29.83 34.62
CA SER A 58 -4.21 29.55 35.97
C SER A 58 -4.70 28.08 36.09
N SER A 59 -4.29 27.44 37.20
CA SER A 59 -5.04 26.48 38.04
C SER A 59 -5.91 25.39 37.41
N ASP A 60 -5.52 24.12 37.59
CA ASP A 60 -6.26 23.25 38.51
C ASP A 60 -5.37 22.14 39.08
N ALA A 61 -5.63 21.78 40.34
CA ALA A 61 -4.76 20.99 41.19
C ALA A 61 -5.22 19.54 41.36
N SER A 62 -4.23 18.70 41.71
CA SER A 62 -4.34 17.42 42.43
C SER A 62 -4.79 16.22 41.59
N ASP A 63 -4.34 14.98 41.80
CA ASP A 63 -3.24 14.35 42.54
C ASP A 63 -3.40 12.86 42.12
N SER A 64 -2.33 12.11 41.88
CA SER A 64 -2.40 10.70 41.47
C SER A 64 -1.54 9.85 42.40
N PRO A 65 -2.09 8.76 42.97
CA PRO A 65 -1.31 7.62 43.43
C PRO A 65 -1.47 6.39 42.48
N PRO A 66 -0.60 5.38 42.59
CA PRO A 66 -0.17 4.50 41.48
C PRO A 66 -1.12 3.31 41.21
N PRO A 67 -0.95 2.59 40.07
CA PRO A 67 -1.89 1.54 39.66
C PRO A 67 -1.74 0.25 40.47
N GLN A 68 -2.87 -0.27 40.96
CA GLN A 68 -3.01 -1.60 41.59
C GLN A 68 -3.14 -2.73 40.53
N PRO A 69 -2.66 -3.96 40.82
CA PRO A 69 -2.78 -5.12 39.94
C PRO A 69 -4.21 -5.70 39.91
N PRO A 70 -4.62 -6.39 38.83
CA PRO A 70 -6.00 -6.85 38.64
C PRO A 70 -6.39 -8.06 39.52
N PRO A 71 -7.67 -8.17 39.93
CA PRO A 71 -8.16 -9.29 40.74
C PRO A 71 -8.44 -10.57 39.92
N PRO A 72 -8.47 -11.77 40.55
CA PRO A 72 -8.74 -13.05 39.89
C PRO A 72 -10.23 -13.22 39.52
N PRO A 73 -10.57 -14.07 38.54
CA PRO A 73 -11.96 -14.28 38.14
C PRO A 73 -12.71 -15.17 39.13
N THR A 74 -13.86 -14.68 39.60
CA THR A 74 -14.85 -15.42 40.39
C THR A 74 -15.71 -16.29 39.47
N GLN A 75 -15.82 -17.58 39.82
CA GLN A 75 -16.78 -18.53 39.27
C GLN A 75 -18.22 -18.07 39.54
N ASN A 76 -19.04 -17.97 38.50
CA ASN A 76 -20.49 -18.06 38.61
C ASN A 76 -20.98 -19.23 37.75
N ASN A 77 -21.38 -20.31 38.41
CA ASN A 77 -22.27 -21.32 37.87
C ASN A 77 -23.66 -20.71 37.72
N VAL A 78 -24.17 -20.63 36.49
CA VAL A 78 -25.61 -20.73 36.23
C VAL A 78 -25.82 -21.68 35.07
N PHE A 79 -26.65 -22.67 35.36
CA PHE A 79 -27.10 -23.78 34.55
C PHE A 79 -28.21 -23.27 33.62
N GLU A 80 -28.05 -23.35 32.30
CA GLU A 80 -29.17 -23.62 31.39
C GLU A 80 -28.72 -24.47 30.21
N ASP A 81 -29.54 -25.49 30.02
CA ASP A 81 -29.47 -26.66 29.16
C ASP A 81 -29.85 -26.28 27.74
N HIS A 82 -28.93 -26.36 26.75
CA HIS A 82 -29.28 -26.50 25.34
C HIS A 82 -28.30 -27.46 24.66
N LYS A 83 -28.90 -28.50 24.09
CA LYS A 83 -28.30 -29.67 23.48
C LYS A 83 -28.14 -29.43 21.99
N GLU A 84 -26.93 -29.17 21.52
CA GLU A 84 -26.60 -29.30 20.10
C GLU A 84 -25.16 -29.80 19.94
N SER A 85 -25.08 -31.02 19.45
CA SER A 85 -23.84 -31.72 19.13
C SER A 85 -23.20 -31.04 17.93
N ASP A 86 -22.00 -30.49 18.08
CA ASP A 86 -21.10 -30.42 16.95
C ASP A 86 -19.63 -30.65 17.32
N SER A 87 -19.00 -31.37 16.41
CA SER A 87 -17.74 -32.07 16.51
C SER A 87 -16.54 -31.14 16.64
N SER A 88 -15.71 -31.33 17.67
CA SER A 88 -14.26 -31.13 17.52
C SER A 88 -13.49 -32.10 18.41
N SER A 89 -12.77 -32.95 17.71
CA SER A 89 -12.04 -34.10 18.21
C SER A 89 -10.74 -33.65 18.88
N ASP A 90 -10.73 -33.55 20.20
CA ASP A 90 -9.50 -33.66 21.00
C ASP A 90 -9.46 -35.04 21.65
N GLN A 91 -9.48 -36.08 20.80
CA GLN A 91 -8.97 -37.38 21.21
C GLN A 91 -7.45 -37.33 21.19
N VAL A 92 -6.86 -36.80 22.26
CA VAL A 92 -5.58 -37.34 22.71
C VAL A 92 -5.88 -38.76 23.13
N THR A 93 -5.76 -39.68 22.19
CA THR A 93 -5.78 -41.11 22.42
C THR A 93 -4.63 -41.41 23.36
N THR A 94 -4.90 -41.35 24.67
CA THR A 94 -4.05 -41.94 25.68
C THR A 94 -3.87 -43.38 25.27
N SER A 95 -2.63 -43.71 24.93
CA SER A 95 -2.19 -45.00 24.44
C SER A 95 -2.55 -46.07 25.45
N ASN A 96 -3.74 -46.65 25.30
CA ASN A 96 -4.15 -47.83 26.03
C ASN A 96 -3.80 -49.03 25.16
N LEU A 97 -2.56 -49.51 25.27
CA LEU A 97 -2.31 -50.92 25.09
C LEU A 97 -1.76 -51.50 26.40
N PRO A 98 -2.33 -52.61 26.92
CA PRO A 98 -1.87 -53.21 28.17
C PRO A 98 -0.39 -53.60 28.06
N THR A 99 0.48 -52.90 28.78
CA THR A 99 1.73 -53.50 29.22
C THR A 99 1.38 -54.38 30.41
N THR A 100 1.34 -55.69 30.20
CA THR A 100 1.89 -56.71 31.10
C THR A 100 1.47 -58.05 30.51
N ILE A 101 2.32 -58.61 29.64
CA ILE A 101 2.36 -60.08 29.58
C ILE A 101 3.08 -60.45 30.88
N PRO A 102 2.44 -61.22 31.78
CA PRO A 102 3.08 -61.62 33.03
C PRO A 102 4.37 -62.39 32.69
N PRO A 103 5.45 -62.22 33.46
CA PRO A 103 6.69 -62.95 33.21
C PRO A 103 6.37 -64.44 33.24
N HIS A 104 6.41 -65.10 32.08
CA HIS A 104 6.19 -66.53 32.01
C HIS A 104 7.26 -67.24 32.84
N GLY A 105 6.77 -68.12 33.71
CA GLY A 105 7.52 -68.72 34.80
C GLY A 105 8.83 -69.38 34.37
N SER A 106 9.77 -69.38 35.31
CA SER A 106 11.04 -70.11 35.29
C SER A 106 10.93 -71.47 34.59
N PRO A 107 11.95 -71.90 33.82
CA PRO A 107 11.91 -73.18 33.12
C PRO A 107 11.79 -74.31 34.15
N SER A 108 10.58 -74.84 34.28
CA SER A 108 10.35 -76.10 34.97
C SER A 108 11.21 -77.16 34.28
N TYR A 109 12.03 -77.86 35.07
CA TYR A 109 12.90 -78.94 34.62
C TYR A 109 12.10 -79.93 33.76
N SER A 110 12.24 -79.82 32.45
CA SER A 110 11.55 -80.68 31.50
C SER A 110 12.19 -82.06 31.58
N ARG A 111 11.38 -83.08 31.94
CA ARG A 111 11.82 -84.48 31.99
C ARG A 111 12.52 -84.84 30.67
N PRO A 112 13.53 -85.73 30.69
CA PRO A 112 14.21 -86.15 29.47
C PRO A 112 13.17 -86.60 28.43
N PRO A 113 13.22 -86.09 27.19
CA PRO A 113 12.17 -86.31 26.20
C PRO A 113 12.04 -87.78 25.76
N PHE A 114 12.99 -88.64 26.16
CA PHE A 114 12.98 -90.06 25.84
C PHE A 114 13.46 -90.92 27.02
N HIS A 115 12.56 -91.79 27.50
CA HIS A 115 12.88 -92.76 28.54
C HIS A 115 13.41 -94.06 27.92
N THR A 116 14.72 -94.20 27.91
CA THR A 116 15.41 -95.33 27.25
C THR A 116 15.11 -96.69 27.89
N HIS A 117 14.97 -96.75 29.21
CA HIS A 117 14.75 -97.99 29.95
C HIS A 117 13.34 -98.57 29.77
N SER A 118 12.30 -97.72 29.78
CA SER A 118 10.93 -98.17 29.52
C SER A 118 10.74 -98.64 28.08
N PHE A 119 11.37 -97.95 27.12
CA PHE A 119 11.37 -98.35 25.71
C PHE A 119 12.05 -99.71 25.50
N TYR A 120 13.23 -99.90 26.10
CA TYR A 120 13.94 -101.19 26.05
C TYR A 120 13.15 -102.32 26.71
N LYS A 121 12.55 -102.08 27.89
CA LYS A 121 11.75 -103.08 28.60
C LYS A 121 10.53 -103.53 27.79
N ALA A 122 9.90 -102.62 27.04
CA ALA A 122 8.80 -102.96 26.14
C ALA A 122 9.27 -103.77 24.91
N LEU A 123 10.45 -103.47 24.37
CA LEU A 123 11.03 -104.20 23.23
C LEU A 123 11.54 -105.60 23.60
N ALA A 124 12.10 -105.76 24.81
CA ALA A 124 12.63 -107.04 25.29
C ALA A 124 11.54 -108.11 25.54
N GLN A 125 10.26 -107.71 25.59
CA GLN A 125 9.14 -108.65 25.70
C GLN A 125 8.76 -109.30 24.37
N THR A 126 9.13 -108.70 23.24
CA THR A 126 8.68 -109.11 21.90
C THR A 126 9.81 -109.44 20.93
N LEU A 127 11.04 -109.02 21.24
CA LEU A 127 12.21 -109.20 20.38
C LEU A 127 13.40 -109.77 21.17
N PRO A 128 14.34 -110.46 20.48
CA PRO A 128 15.61 -110.84 21.08
C PRO A 128 16.37 -109.63 21.63
N GLU A 129 16.97 -109.82 22.80
CA GLU A 129 17.73 -108.81 23.54
C GLU A 129 18.70 -107.96 22.68
N PRO A 130 19.55 -108.54 21.79
CA PRO A 130 20.47 -107.74 20.97
C PRO A 130 19.75 -106.83 19.96
N VAL A 131 18.59 -107.26 19.45
CA VAL A 131 17.79 -106.48 18.48
C VAL A 131 17.08 -105.34 19.19
N ALA A 132 16.49 -105.60 20.37
CA ALA A 132 15.87 -104.59 21.22
C ALA A 132 16.86 -103.49 21.64
N LEU A 133 18.10 -103.88 21.99
CA LEU A 133 19.17 -102.94 22.35
C LEU A 133 19.56 -102.05 21.17
N ASN A 134 19.76 -102.65 19.99
CA ASN A 134 20.16 -101.92 18.79
C ASN A 134 19.08 -100.94 18.33
N LEU A 135 17.80 -101.35 18.37
CA LEU A 135 16.69 -100.47 17.99
C LEU A 135 16.53 -99.29 18.95
N MET A 136 16.71 -99.52 20.26
CA MET A 136 16.75 -98.47 21.27
C MET A 136 17.90 -97.47 21.03
N ARG A 137 19.10 -97.96 20.70
CA ARG A 137 20.24 -97.07 20.42
C ARG A 137 20.00 -96.27 19.14
N ALA A 138 19.46 -96.89 18.09
CA ALA A 138 19.13 -96.24 16.83
C ALA A 138 18.05 -95.17 17.00
N SER A 139 16.96 -95.47 17.73
CA SER A 139 15.88 -94.50 17.98
C SER A 139 16.34 -93.32 18.84
N ARG A 140 17.17 -93.59 19.86
CA ARG A 140 17.81 -92.54 20.66
C ARG A 140 18.70 -91.64 19.81
N ALA A 141 19.52 -92.22 18.93
CA ALA A 141 20.40 -91.45 18.05
C ALA A 141 19.61 -90.55 17.08
N LEU A 142 18.53 -91.07 16.48
CA LEU A 142 17.66 -90.29 15.60
C LEU A 142 16.94 -89.16 16.35
N LEU A 143 16.44 -89.42 17.56
CA LEU A 143 15.81 -88.40 18.40
C LEU A 143 16.80 -87.29 18.76
N VAL A 144 18.02 -87.65 19.16
CA VAL A 144 19.07 -86.67 19.49
C VAL A 144 19.44 -85.82 18.28
N ASP A 145 19.56 -86.40 17.09
CA ASP A 145 19.82 -85.64 15.86
C ASP A 145 18.69 -84.65 15.55
N ARG A 146 17.43 -85.11 15.58
CA ARG A 146 16.27 -84.27 15.24
C ARG A 146 16.01 -83.18 16.28
N ILE A 147 16.11 -83.49 17.57
CA ILE A 147 16.03 -82.49 18.65
C ILE A 147 17.20 -81.51 18.54
N GLY A 148 18.40 -82.00 18.21
CA GLY A 148 19.56 -81.17 17.96
C GLY A 148 19.34 -80.18 16.80
N ARG A 149 18.69 -80.63 15.71
CA ARG A 149 18.30 -79.79 14.59
C ARG A 149 17.25 -78.74 14.99
N VAL A 150 16.16 -79.17 15.63
CA VAL A 150 15.10 -78.26 16.12
C VAL A 150 15.64 -77.24 17.12
N ARG A 151 16.63 -77.58 17.94
CA ARG A 151 17.25 -76.62 18.86
C ARG A 151 18.16 -75.60 18.16
N ARG A 152 18.72 -75.96 16.99
CA ARG A 152 19.56 -75.05 16.19
C ARG A 152 18.73 -74.14 15.27
N GLU A 153 17.68 -74.69 14.67
CA GLU A 153 16.83 -73.99 13.69
C GLU A 153 15.57 -73.38 14.32
N GLY A 154 15.13 -73.91 15.46
CA GLY A 154 13.95 -73.46 16.15
C GLY A 154 14.20 -72.18 16.94
N LEU A 155 13.27 -71.25 16.80
CA LEU A 155 13.27 -70.01 17.58
C LEU A 155 12.91 -70.33 19.03
N THR A 156 13.76 -69.90 19.96
CA THR A 156 13.44 -70.04 21.38
C THR A 156 12.43 -68.97 21.79
N VAL A 157 11.54 -69.27 22.74
CA VAL A 157 10.59 -68.29 23.30
C VAL A 157 11.31 -67.02 23.77
N LYS A 158 12.52 -67.17 24.34
CA LYS A 158 13.35 -66.05 24.77
C LYS A 158 13.78 -65.12 23.63
N ASP A 159 14.06 -65.67 22.46
CA ASP A 159 14.46 -64.86 21.29
C ASP A 159 13.27 -64.09 20.72
N LEU A 160 12.10 -64.73 20.68
CA LEU A 160 10.85 -64.05 20.32
C LEU A 160 10.50 -62.91 21.30
N ASP A 161 10.64 -63.14 22.61
CA ASP A 161 10.40 -62.14 23.64
C ASP A 161 11.38 -60.95 23.52
N ASN A 162 12.65 -61.23 23.25
CA ASN A 162 13.66 -60.20 23.03
C ASN A 162 13.35 -59.35 21.79
N GLN A 163 13.00 -59.98 20.67
CA GLN A 163 12.59 -59.26 19.46
C GLN A 163 11.33 -58.42 19.71
N ALA A 164 10.33 -58.97 20.41
CA ALA A 164 9.12 -58.25 20.77
C ALA A 164 9.42 -57.02 21.66
N TYR A 165 10.39 -57.13 22.58
CA TYR A 165 10.85 -55.99 23.38
C TYR A 165 11.49 -54.90 22.51
N LEU A 166 12.38 -55.27 21.58
CA LEU A 166 13.02 -54.31 20.67
C LEU A 166 12.00 -53.61 19.77
N PHE A 167 11.03 -54.35 19.23
CA PHE A 167 9.95 -53.75 18.44
C PHE A 167 9.11 -52.80 19.28
N ARG A 168 8.79 -53.15 20.53
CA ARG A 168 8.04 -52.28 21.44
C ARG A 168 8.82 -51.02 21.79
N ALA A 169 10.13 -51.13 22.00
CA ALA A 169 11.00 -49.99 22.23
C ALA A 169 11.02 -49.05 21.01
N ALA A 170 11.24 -49.59 19.81
CA ALA A 170 11.24 -48.81 18.56
C ALA A 170 9.88 -48.15 18.28
N LEU A 171 8.77 -48.84 18.56
CA LEU A 171 7.42 -48.29 18.43
C LEU A 171 7.10 -47.24 19.51
N SER A 172 7.75 -47.31 20.67
CA SER A 172 7.64 -46.26 21.70
C SER A 172 8.44 -45.03 21.30
N GLU A 173 9.63 -45.23 20.73
CA GLU A 173 10.49 -44.15 20.22
C GLU A 173 9.82 -43.43 19.04
N LEU A 174 9.29 -44.16 18.05
CA LEU A 174 8.56 -43.58 16.92
C LEU A 174 7.35 -42.76 17.36
N ARG A 175 6.57 -43.25 18.34
CA ARG A 175 5.43 -42.48 18.87
C ARG A 175 5.87 -41.22 19.60
N ALA A 176 6.96 -41.29 20.35
CA ALA A 176 7.51 -40.12 21.03
C ALA A 176 8.02 -39.08 20.02
N GLU A 177 8.75 -39.52 19.00
CA GLU A 177 9.23 -38.68 17.90
C GLU A 177 8.05 -38.05 17.15
N GLN A 178 7.05 -38.84 16.74
CA GLN A 178 5.88 -38.32 16.04
C GLN A 178 5.12 -37.30 16.90
N THR A 179 4.93 -37.58 18.19
CA THR A 179 4.27 -36.65 19.11
C THR A 179 5.06 -35.34 19.25
N LEU A 180 6.39 -35.42 19.31
CA LEU A 180 7.26 -34.24 19.38
C LEU A 180 7.20 -33.43 18.08
N THR A 181 7.27 -34.09 16.92
CA THR A 181 7.17 -33.44 15.61
C THR A 181 5.83 -32.73 15.47
N THR A 182 4.70 -33.39 15.77
CA THR A 182 3.38 -32.75 15.69
C THR A 182 3.26 -31.55 16.63
N LYS A 183 3.82 -31.61 17.85
CA LYS A 183 3.85 -30.48 18.79
C LYS A 183 4.71 -29.33 18.26
N ASN A 184 5.86 -29.64 17.69
CA ASN A 184 6.76 -28.65 17.10
C ASN A 184 6.09 -27.96 15.89
N ASP A 185 5.48 -28.73 14.99
CA ASP A 185 4.77 -28.19 13.82
C ASP A 185 3.59 -27.31 14.25
N SER A 186 2.85 -27.74 15.27
CA SER A 186 1.76 -26.94 15.85
C SER A 186 2.28 -25.61 16.43
N ALA A 187 3.42 -25.63 17.12
CA ALA A 187 4.06 -24.43 17.64
C ALA A 187 4.57 -23.51 16.53
N ALA A 188 5.16 -24.09 15.47
CA ALA A 188 5.63 -23.35 14.30
C ALA A 188 4.48 -22.67 13.56
N VAL A 189 3.38 -23.38 13.29
CA VAL A 189 2.17 -22.82 12.65
C VAL A 189 1.56 -21.71 13.50
N ARG A 190 1.46 -21.89 14.82
CA ARG A 190 0.97 -20.84 15.73
C ARG A 190 1.86 -19.59 15.70
N THR A 191 3.17 -19.78 15.67
CA THR A 191 4.13 -18.67 15.60
C THR A 191 4.01 -17.93 14.27
N ALA A 192 3.97 -18.64 13.15
CA ALA A 192 3.79 -18.08 11.82
C ALA A 192 2.45 -17.33 11.69
N THR A 193 1.37 -17.90 12.23
CA THR A 193 0.04 -17.25 12.23
C THR A 193 0.06 -15.96 13.04
N THR A 194 0.74 -15.95 14.19
CA THR A 194 0.83 -14.76 15.05
C THR A 194 1.72 -13.68 14.41
N ALA A 195 2.77 -14.07 13.68
CA ALA A 195 3.57 -13.15 12.89
C ALA A 195 2.73 -12.53 11.76
N LEU A 196 2.02 -13.36 10.99
CA LEU A 196 1.16 -12.89 9.91
C LEU A 196 0.06 -11.94 10.39
N ARG A 197 -0.54 -12.20 11.55
CA ARG A 197 -1.51 -11.26 12.16
C ARG A 197 -0.88 -9.90 12.45
N ARG A 198 0.34 -9.86 13.00
CA ARG A 198 1.04 -8.59 13.23
C ARG A 198 1.36 -7.86 11.94
N ASP A 199 1.72 -8.60 10.88
CA ASP A 199 1.98 -8.01 9.57
C ASP A 199 0.69 -7.44 8.94
N LEU A 200 -0.44 -8.12 9.12
CA LEU A 200 -1.76 -7.62 8.71
C LEU A 200 -2.15 -6.36 9.48
N ASP A 201 -1.99 -6.35 10.81
CA ASP A 201 -2.29 -5.18 11.65
C ASP A 201 -1.40 -3.98 11.25
N ARG A 202 -0.11 -4.24 11.00
CA ARG A 202 0.83 -3.22 10.51
C ARG A 202 0.42 -2.68 9.15
N LEU A 203 -0.02 -3.55 8.24
CA LEU A 203 -0.47 -3.15 6.91
C LEU A 203 -1.77 -2.34 6.97
N ASP A 204 -2.72 -2.74 7.81
CA ASP A 204 -3.98 -2.02 8.01
C ASP A 204 -3.73 -0.62 8.58
N GLN A 205 -2.87 -0.51 9.59
CA GLN A 205 -2.46 0.78 10.13
C GLN A 205 -1.81 1.65 9.06
N LYS A 206 -0.85 1.11 8.31
CA LYS A 206 -0.19 1.85 7.23
C LYS A 206 -1.18 2.32 6.17
N MET A 207 -2.11 1.46 5.76
CA MET A 207 -3.12 1.83 4.77
C MET A 207 -4.03 2.96 5.28
N LYS A 208 -4.40 2.94 6.56
CA LYS A 208 -5.18 4.03 7.18
C LYS A 208 -4.39 5.33 7.23
N GLU A 209 -3.12 5.28 7.58
CA GLU A 209 -2.21 6.43 7.58
C GLU A 209 -2.04 7.00 6.17
N ASP A 210 -1.80 6.15 5.17
CA ASP A 210 -1.66 6.54 3.77
C ASP A 210 -2.97 7.17 3.25
N ILE A 211 -4.13 6.59 3.54
CA ILE A 211 -5.44 7.16 3.18
C ILE A 211 -5.67 8.51 3.86
N ALA A 212 -5.34 8.63 5.14
CA ALA A 212 -5.50 9.88 5.88
C ALA A 212 -4.58 10.97 5.30
N THR A 213 -3.34 10.61 4.96
CA THR A 213 -2.36 11.50 4.34
C THR A 213 -2.84 11.96 2.96
N LEU A 214 -3.25 11.03 2.10
CA LEU A 214 -3.79 11.34 0.76
C LEU A 214 -5.04 12.22 0.85
N LYS A 215 -5.93 11.94 1.80
CA LYS A 215 -7.12 12.78 2.03
C LYS A 215 -6.72 14.19 2.43
N HIS A 216 -5.74 14.35 3.31
CA HIS A 216 -5.26 15.65 3.74
C HIS A 216 -4.57 16.41 2.60
N GLU A 217 -3.74 15.73 1.81
CA GLU A 217 -3.07 16.29 0.65
C GLU A 217 -4.07 16.79 -0.39
N ILE A 218 -5.09 15.98 -0.72
CA ILE A 218 -6.16 16.37 -1.64
C ILE A 218 -6.95 17.57 -1.10
N GLN A 219 -7.27 17.59 0.20
CA GLN A 219 -7.96 18.73 0.82
C GLN A 219 -7.12 20.00 0.72
N MET A 220 -5.83 19.90 1.02
CA MET A 220 -4.90 21.02 0.92
C MET A 220 -4.78 21.51 -0.54
N GLU A 221 -4.64 20.62 -1.51
CA GLU A 221 -4.59 20.99 -2.93
C GLU A 221 -5.90 21.64 -3.37
N LEU A 222 -7.04 21.09 -2.97
CA LEU A 222 -8.35 21.64 -3.29
C LEU A 222 -8.53 23.04 -2.71
N ASP A 223 -8.17 23.25 -1.45
CA ASP A 223 -8.25 24.56 -0.81
C ASP A 223 -7.26 25.54 -1.44
N SER A 224 -6.06 25.10 -1.80
CA SER A 224 -5.08 25.91 -2.54
C SER A 224 -5.63 26.33 -3.91
N ARG A 225 -6.17 25.40 -4.71
CA ARG A 225 -6.79 25.68 -6.01
C ARG A 225 -7.98 26.62 -5.88
N LYS A 226 -8.80 26.43 -4.86
CA LYS A 226 -9.95 27.29 -4.57
C LYS A 226 -9.51 28.69 -4.17
N ASN A 227 -8.43 28.82 -3.39
CA ASN A 227 -7.88 30.12 -3.03
C ASN A 227 -7.25 30.81 -4.26
N GLU A 228 -6.47 30.10 -5.06
CA GLU A 228 -5.90 30.59 -6.32
C GLU A 228 -6.99 31.12 -7.26
N ALA A 229 -8.06 30.35 -7.47
CA ALA A 229 -9.20 30.79 -8.27
C ALA A 229 -9.88 32.05 -7.72
N LYS A 230 -10.07 32.13 -6.40
CA LYS A 230 -10.63 33.33 -5.74
C LYS A 230 -9.72 34.54 -5.90
N ASP A 231 -8.42 34.37 -5.78
CA ASP A 231 -7.45 35.44 -5.92
C ASP A 231 -7.37 35.94 -7.37
N GLU A 232 -7.49 35.04 -8.35
CA GLU A 232 -7.61 35.42 -9.76
C GLU A 232 -8.91 36.20 -10.02
N PHE A 233 -10.05 35.79 -9.46
CA PHE A 233 -11.29 36.58 -9.57
C PHE A 233 -11.15 37.98 -8.96
N LYS A 234 -10.58 38.10 -7.75
CA LYS A 234 -10.32 39.41 -7.14
C LYS A 234 -9.40 40.26 -8.01
N ARG A 235 -8.38 39.66 -8.62
CA ARG A 235 -7.46 40.35 -9.52
C ARG A 235 -8.18 40.86 -10.76
N GLN A 236 -9.08 40.06 -11.32
CA GLN A 236 -9.94 40.47 -12.42
C GLN A 236 -10.86 41.62 -12.02
N ASP A 237 -11.51 41.55 -10.85
CA ASP A 237 -12.34 42.64 -10.32
C ASP A 237 -11.55 43.95 -10.16
N ILE A 238 -10.36 43.89 -9.56
CA ILE A 238 -9.46 45.05 -9.44
C ILE A 238 -9.10 45.61 -10.82
N SER A 239 -8.79 44.75 -11.80
CA SER A 239 -8.45 45.19 -13.15
C SER A 239 -9.62 45.88 -13.86
N ILE A 240 -10.85 45.40 -13.63
CA ILE A 240 -12.07 46.02 -14.16
C ILE A 240 -12.25 47.40 -13.55
N GLU A 241 -12.11 47.52 -12.23
CA GLU A 241 -12.21 48.80 -11.52
C GLU A 241 -11.11 49.78 -11.95
N GLU A 242 -9.88 49.31 -12.16
CA GLU A 242 -8.77 50.13 -12.66
C GLU A 242 -9.07 50.66 -14.07
N ILE A 243 -9.53 49.80 -14.97
CA ILE A 243 -9.91 50.19 -16.34
C ILE A 243 -11.08 51.19 -16.31
N LEU A 244 -12.08 50.95 -15.47
CA LEU A 244 -13.22 51.84 -15.30
C LEU A 244 -12.76 53.22 -14.81
N ASN A 245 -11.94 53.27 -13.76
CA ASN A 245 -11.39 54.52 -13.24
C ASN A 245 -10.57 55.26 -14.31
N LYS A 246 -9.69 54.55 -15.01
CA LYS A 246 -8.88 55.11 -16.10
C LYS A 246 -9.76 55.68 -17.22
N SER A 247 -10.84 54.99 -17.58
CA SER A 247 -11.78 55.45 -18.60
C SER A 247 -12.47 56.75 -18.18
N ILE A 248 -12.94 56.84 -16.93
CA ILE A 248 -13.58 58.05 -16.38
C ILE A 248 -12.62 59.23 -16.40
N VAL A 249 -11.38 59.04 -15.95
CA VAL A 249 -10.34 60.09 -15.98
C VAL A 249 -10.06 60.53 -17.42
N SER A 250 -9.87 59.58 -18.35
CA SER A 250 -9.60 59.91 -19.76
C SER A 250 -10.74 60.69 -20.42
N VAL A 251 -12.00 60.38 -20.09
CA VAL A 251 -13.17 61.14 -20.57
C VAL A 251 -13.19 62.55 -20.00
N SER A 252 -12.80 62.72 -18.73
CA SER A 252 -12.66 64.05 -18.12
C SER A 252 -11.56 64.87 -18.79
N ASP A 253 -10.39 64.27 -19.04
CA ASP A 253 -9.28 64.93 -19.72
C ASP A 253 -9.67 65.38 -21.13
N LEU A 254 -10.31 64.50 -21.90
CA LEU A 254 -10.84 64.81 -23.24
C LEU A 254 -11.88 65.94 -23.18
N ARG A 255 -12.74 65.98 -22.17
CA ARG A 255 -13.71 67.07 -21.99
C ARG A 255 -13.01 68.40 -21.70
N THR A 256 -11.97 68.40 -20.86
CA THR A 256 -11.16 69.60 -20.58
C THR A 256 -10.39 70.04 -21.82
N GLU A 257 -9.87 69.12 -22.62
CA GLU A 257 -9.22 69.41 -23.90
C GLU A 257 -10.21 70.00 -24.91
N LEU A 258 -11.44 69.48 -24.99
CA LEU A 258 -12.49 70.08 -25.82
C LEU A 258 -12.83 71.51 -25.39
N GLU A 259 -12.90 71.76 -24.09
CA GLU A 259 -13.12 73.11 -23.56
C GLU A 259 -11.95 74.04 -23.90
N SER A 260 -10.70 73.58 -23.75
CA SER A 260 -9.52 74.38 -24.09
C SER A 260 -9.46 74.71 -25.59
N VAL A 261 -9.77 73.75 -26.47
CA VAL A 261 -9.87 73.96 -27.92
C VAL A 261 -10.98 74.96 -28.25
N LYS A 262 -12.13 74.87 -27.57
CA LYS A 262 -13.21 75.86 -27.74
C LYS A 262 -12.76 77.26 -27.35
N TRP A 263 -12.05 77.40 -26.22
CA TRP A 263 -11.51 78.68 -25.76
C TRP A 263 -10.45 79.24 -26.71
N ASP A 264 -9.56 78.41 -27.22
CA ASP A 264 -8.53 78.81 -28.18
C ASP A 264 -9.13 79.24 -29.52
N ASN A 265 -10.10 78.48 -30.04
CA ASN A 265 -10.80 78.85 -31.27
C ASN A 265 -11.54 80.18 -31.10
N MET A 266 -12.20 80.39 -29.96
CA MET A 266 -12.86 81.66 -29.63
C MET A 266 -11.85 82.81 -29.58
N ARG A 267 -10.70 82.62 -28.92
CA ARG A 267 -9.64 83.63 -28.84
C ARG A 267 -9.07 83.98 -30.22
N ARG A 268 -8.80 82.98 -31.06
CA ARG A 268 -8.31 83.18 -32.44
C ARG A 268 -9.34 83.91 -33.30
N ALA A 269 -10.62 83.55 -33.21
CA ALA A 269 -11.69 84.22 -33.93
C ALA A 269 -11.84 85.69 -33.51
N VAL A 270 -11.77 86.00 -32.21
CA VAL A 270 -11.80 87.38 -31.69
C VAL A 270 -10.62 88.20 -32.20
N LEU A 271 -9.40 87.63 -32.17
CA LEU A 271 -8.21 88.32 -32.71
C LEU A 271 -8.33 88.56 -34.22
N GLY A 272 -8.86 87.59 -34.98
CA GLY A 272 -9.11 87.73 -36.41
C GLY A 272 -10.13 88.83 -36.71
N LEU A 273 -11.24 88.88 -35.95
CA LEU A 273 -12.25 89.93 -36.07
C LEU A 273 -11.68 91.31 -35.75
N PHE A 274 -10.88 91.42 -34.69
CA PHE A 274 -10.20 92.67 -34.33
C PHE A 274 -9.24 93.12 -35.43
N ALA A 275 -8.40 92.21 -35.95
CA ALA A 275 -7.51 92.50 -37.06
C ALA A 275 -8.28 92.95 -38.31
N PHE A 276 -9.38 92.27 -38.65
CA PHE A 276 -10.25 92.64 -39.77
C PHE A 276 -10.85 94.04 -39.59
N ALA A 277 -11.35 94.36 -38.39
CA ALA A 277 -11.88 95.69 -38.07
C ALA A 277 -10.79 96.79 -38.20
N THR A 278 -9.59 96.55 -37.66
CA THR A 278 -8.48 97.51 -37.79
C THR A 278 -8.07 97.72 -39.26
N MET A 279 -8.06 96.66 -40.07
CA MET A 279 -7.76 96.74 -41.50
C MET A 279 -8.80 97.56 -42.27
N ILE A 280 -10.09 97.43 -41.93
CA ILE A 280 -11.15 98.28 -42.50
C ILE A 280 -10.94 99.75 -42.13
N ILE A 281 -10.64 100.06 -40.86
CA ILE A 281 -10.41 101.43 -40.41
C ILE A 281 -9.24 102.06 -41.20
N VAL A 282 -8.11 101.35 -41.31
CA VAL A 282 -6.96 101.80 -42.11
C VAL A 282 -7.35 101.98 -43.58
N ALA A 283 -8.10 101.05 -44.16
CA ALA A 283 -8.55 101.15 -45.55
C ALA A 283 -9.49 102.35 -45.80
N VAL A 284 -10.32 102.70 -44.82
CA VAL A 284 -11.22 103.88 -44.88
C VAL A 284 -10.43 105.17 -44.72
N GLU A 285 -9.46 105.23 -43.81
CA GLU A 285 -8.55 106.38 -43.66
C GLU A 285 -7.66 106.60 -44.91
N LEU A 286 -7.35 105.53 -45.66
CA LEU A 286 -6.67 105.62 -46.96
C LEU A 286 -7.59 105.95 -48.16
N ARG A 287 -8.90 106.23 -47.96
CA ARG A 287 -9.77 106.72 -49.04
C ARG A 287 -9.70 108.26 -49.16
N PRO A 288 -9.20 108.85 -50.25
CA PRO A 288 -9.35 110.29 -50.51
C PRO A 288 -10.82 110.68 -50.76
N LYS A 289 -11.26 111.80 -50.14
CA LYS A 289 -12.65 112.29 -50.01
C LYS A 289 -13.29 112.77 -51.34
N PRO A 290 -14.56 112.43 -51.66
CA PRO A 290 -15.28 112.95 -52.83
C PRO A 290 -15.94 114.35 -52.60
N PRO A 291 -16.14 115.17 -53.66
CA PRO A 291 -16.65 116.55 -53.59
C PRO A 291 -18.20 116.70 -53.53
N PRO A 292 -18.74 117.85 -53.05
CA PRO A 292 -20.16 118.07 -52.71
C PRO A 292 -21.11 118.48 -53.87
N PRO A 293 -22.45 118.31 -53.73
CA PRO A 293 -23.46 118.49 -54.79
C PRO A 293 -24.13 119.90 -54.84
N PRO A 294 -24.67 120.33 -56.01
CA PRO A 294 -25.45 121.59 -56.14
C PRO A 294 -27.01 121.46 -56.01
N PRO A 295 -27.71 122.56 -55.62
CA PRO A 295 -29.15 122.64 -55.23
C PRO A 295 -30.18 122.86 -56.38
N PRO A 296 -31.53 122.87 -56.09
CA PRO A 296 -32.61 122.37 -56.97
C PRO A 296 -33.48 123.45 -57.64
N VAL A 297 -34.18 123.13 -58.76
CA VAL A 297 -35.44 123.79 -59.18
C VAL A 297 -36.35 122.83 -59.98
N VAL A 298 -37.58 122.68 -59.48
CA VAL A 298 -38.84 122.06 -59.99
C VAL A 298 -39.59 123.03 -60.93
N PRO A 299 -40.76 122.73 -61.55
CA PRO A 299 -41.34 121.48 -62.09
C PRO A 299 -42.06 121.67 -63.47
N SER A 300 -42.65 120.57 -63.97
CA SER A 300 -43.94 120.48 -64.71
C SER A 300 -43.99 120.77 -66.24
N PRO A 301 -44.99 120.26 -67.01
CA PRO A 301 -45.85 119.07 -66.80
C PRO A 301 -46.31 118.29 -68.09
N LEU A 302 -47.02 117.17 -67.85
CA LEU A 302 -48.08 116.49 -68.65
C LEU A 302 -47.74 115.57 -69.86
N LYS A 303 -47.74 114.24 -69.61
CA LYS A 303 -48.74 113.16 -69.95
C LYS A 303 -49.59 113.30 -71.26
N PRO A 304 -50.24 112.22 -71.83
CA PRO A 304 -50.45 110.84 -71.31
C PRO A 304 -50.53 109.63 -72.32
N LYS A 305 -50.57 108.40 -71.74
CA LYS A 305 -51.39 107.19 -72.08
C LYS A 305 -51.10 106.38 -73.38
N ASP A 306 -51.24 105.04 -73.45
CA ASP A 306 -52.16 104.09 -72.81
C ASP A 306 -51.65 102.62 -72.76
N LEU A 307 -52.08 101.92 -71.70
CA LEU A 307 -52.65 100.55 -71.57
C LEU A 307 -52.04 99.32 -72.29
N ALA A 308 -51.68 98.27 -71.51
CA ALA A 308 -52.47 97.02 -71.35
C ALA A 308 -51.73 95.92 -70.53
N MET A 309 -52.50 95.15 -69.77
CA MET A 309 -52.21 93.96 -68.92
C MET A 309 -53.16 92.82 -69.41
N PRO A 310 -53.36 91.62 -68.79
CA PRO A 310 -52.60 90.69 -67.90
C PRO A 310 -52.72 89.22 -68.48
N PRO A 311 -52.86 88.06 -67.76
CA PRO A 311 -52.66 87.67 -66.33
C PRO A 311 -51.99 86.27 -66.04
N ALA A 312 -51.67 86.05 -64.74
CA ALA A 312 -51.69 84.81 -63.90
C ALA A 312 -50.81 83.58 -64.31
N GLU A 313 -50.33 82.63 -63.48
CA GLU A 313 -50.62 82.05 -62.15
C GLU A 313 -49.38 81.31 -61.55
N GLY A 314 -49.34 81.11 -60.22
CA GLY A 314 -48.85 79.89 -59.51
C GLY A 314 -47.33 79.67 -59.34
N LEU A 315 -46.81 78.91 -58.35
CA LEU A 315 -47.32 78.20 -57.17
C LEU A 315 -46.10 77.51 -56.48
N GLU A 316 -45.96 77.60 -55.13
CA GLU A 316 -45.33 76.63 -54.17
C GLU A 316 -43.86 76.11 -54.38
N LYS A 317 -43.03 75.64 -53.41
CA LYS A 317 -43.04 75.35 -51.95
C LYS A 317 -41.60 74.94 -51.49
N MET A 318 -41.28 75.19 -50.21
CA MET A 318 -40.56 74.38 -49.16
C MET A 318 -39.20 73.68 -49.47
N GLU A 319 -38.13 73.86 -48.68
CA GLU A 319 -37.79 73.28 -47.33
C GLU A 319 -37.57 71.75 -47.42
N TRP A 320 -36.42 71.11 -47.09
CA TRP A 320 -35.76 70.81 -45.78
C TRP A 320 -34.33 70.23 -46.02
N VAL A 321 -33.30 70.42 -45.17
CA VAL A 321 -32.78 69.59 -44.03
C VAL A 321 -32.79 68.07 -44.17
N THR A 322 -31.68 67.48 -44.62
CA THR A 322 -31.07 66.26 -44.05
C THR A 322 -29.57 66.29 -44.33
#